data_AF-S7R6L4-F1
#
_entry.id   AF-S7R6L4-F1
#
_cell.length_a   1.000
_cell.length_b   1.000
_cell.length_c   1.000
_cell.angle_alpha   90.00
_cell.angle_beta   90.00
_cell.angle_gamma   90.00
#
_symmetry.space_group_name_H-M   'P 1'
#
loop_
_entity.id
_entity.type
_entity.pdbx_description
1 polymer ?
#
loop_
_entity_poly.entity_id
_entity_poly.type
_entity_poly.pdbx_seq_one_letter_code
_entity_poly.pdbx_strand_id
1 'polypeptide(L)'
;LKRDHSDLFSRLHRGTVHHWMNDSKNGWSEGTLDNIARRHALAGSGRAGILSRHPVLAKMITDKLKGLRASGLPVNVLVVRSIVLAVLKEEKPEILDRFKCSESFVRDFVESRLSWSVRKGTRQAAHIPENAE
;
A
#
# COMPACT_ATOMS: atom_id res chain seq x y z
N LEU A 1 -10.11 9.84 29.74
CA LEU A 1 -9.50 8.70 29.00
C LEU A 1 -8.79 7.84 30.02
N LYS A 2 -9.27 6.60 30.21
CA LYS A 2 -8.59 5.61 31.07
C LYS A 2 -7.14 5.49 30.58
N ARG A 3 -6.20 5.71 31.49
CA ARG A 3 -4.76 5.77 31.19
C ARG A 3 -4.20 4.35 31.20
N ASP A 4 -4.56 3.54 30.22
CA ASP A 4 -4.01 2.17 30.12
C ASP A 4 -2.51 2.20 29.76
N HIS A 5 -1.99 3.36 29.34
CA HIS A 5 -0.58 3.62 29.05
C HIS A 5 -0.16 5.03 29.49
N SER A 6 -0.15 5.30 30.80
CA SER A 6 0.20 6.64 31.36
C SER A 6 1.57 7.14 30.93
N ASP A 7 2.53 6.24 30.76
CA ASP A 7 3.94 6.61 30.59
C ASP A 7 4.22 7.06 29.15
N LEU A 8 3.61 6.36 28.17
CA LEU A 8 3.71 6.65 26.73
C LEU A 8 3.05 7.99 26.36
N PHE A 9 1.97 8.36 27.04
CA PHE A 9 1.20 9.58 26.75
C PHE A 9 1.32 10.64 27.84
N SER A 10 2.35 10.54 28.67
CA SER A 10 2.62 11.47 29.79
C SER A 10 2.73 12.93 29.34
N ARG A 11 3.21 13.17 28.11
CA ARG A 11 3.33 14.50 27.49
C ARG A 11 2.10 14.94 26.70
N LEU A 12 1.10 14.07 26.56
CA LEU A 12 -0.09 14.37 25.76
C LEU A 12 -1.11 15.14 26.60
N HIS A 13 -1.19 16.46 26.38
CA HIS A 13 -2.09 17.32 27.12
C HIS A 13 -3.55 17.12 26.68
N ARG A 14 -4.49 17.18 27.64
CA ARG A 14 -5.94 17.05 27.37
C ARG A 14 -6.42 18.04 26.32
N GLY A 15 -5.89 19.27 26.36
CA GLY A 15 -6.20 20.31 25.37
C GLY A 15 -5.78 19.93 23.95
N THR A 16 -4.67 19.21 23.77
CA THR A 16 -4.21 18.72 22.46
C THR A 16 -5.16 17.67 21.90
N VAL A 17 -5.60 16.72 22.74
CA VAL A 17 -6.60 15.71 22.35
C VAL A 17 -7.93 16.36 21.98
N HIS A 18 -8.38 17.33 22.79
CA HIS A 18 -9.60 18.08 22.51
C HIS A 18 -9.49 18.93 21.24
N HIS A 19 -8.30 19.46 20.94
CA HIS A 19 -8.04 20.17 19.69
C HIS A 19 -8.13 19.25 18.47
N TRP A 20 -7.60 18.01 18.58
CA TRP A 20 -7.76 16.99 17.52
C TRP A 20 -9.22 16.57 17.33
N MET A 21 -9.98 16.46 18.42
CA MET A 21 -11.41 16.11 18.40
C MET A 21 -12.33 17.30 18.07
N ASN A 22 -11.79 18.48 17.80
CA ASN A 22 -12.63 19.61 17.41
C ASN A 22 -13.13 19.41 15.97
N ASP A 23 -14.40 19.01 15.86
CA ASP A 23 -15.12 18.66 14.62
C ASP A 23 -15.11 19.75 13.54
N SER A 24 -14.78 20.99 13.90
CA SER A 24 -14.89 22.14 13.00
C SER A 24 -13.72 22.37 12.05
N LYS A 25 -12.51 21.80 12.30
CA LYS A 25 -11.30 22.16 11.53
C LYS A 25 -10.36 21.02 11.13
N ASN A 26 -10.50 19.84 11.73
CA ASN A 26 -9.57 18.72 11.52
C ASN A 26 -10.25 17.47 10.91
N GLY A 27 -11.51 17.58 10.53
CA GLY A 27 -12.24 16.50 9.85
C GLY A 27 -11.75 16.27 8.43
N TRP A 28 -11.93 15.05 7.94
CA TRP A 28 -11.78 14.75 6.51
C TRP A 28 -12.74 15.64 5.70
N SER A 29 -12.25 16.21 4.60
CA SER A 29 -13.10 16.98 3.69
C SER A 29 -14.25 16.11 3.18
N GLU A 30 -15.35 16.75 2.76
CA GLU A 30 -16.49 16.04 2.15
C GLU A 30 -16.04 15.16 0.99
N GLY A 31 -15.12 15.64 0.15
CA GLY A 31 -14.50 14.84 -0.92
C GLY A 31 -13.68 13.64 -0.41
N THR A 32 -13.04 13.74 0.76
CA THR A 32 -12.32 12.61 1.38
C THR A 32 -13.30 11.59 1.96
N LEU A 33 -14.38 12.05 2.60
CA LEU A 33 -15.45 11.18 3.09
C LEU A 33 -16.16 10.46 1.94
N ASP A 34 -16.46 11.17 0.86
CA ASP A 34 -16.98 10.60 -0.40
C ASP A 34 -16.02 9.58 -0.98
N ASN A 35 -14.72 9.87 -1.02
CA ASN A 35 -13.71 8.93 -1.50
C ASN A 35 -13.60 7.69 -0.61
N ILE A 36 -13.80 7.83 0.69
CA ILE A 36 -13.81 6.69 1.62
C ILE A 36 -15.09 5.87 1.44
N ALA A 37 -16.25 6.52 1.32
CA ALA A 37 -17.53 5.87 1.04
C ALA A 37 -17.52 5.13 -0.32
N ARG A 38 -16.93 5.74 -1.35
CA ARG A 38 -16.69 5.14 -2.67
C ARG A 38 -15.59 4.08 -2.66
N ARG A 39 -14.97 3.80 -1.51
CA ARG A 39 -13.77 2.93 -1.40
C ARG A 39 -12.62 3.35 -2.32
N HIS A 40 -12.61 4.61 -2.73
CA HIS A 40 -11.55 5.20 -3.55
C HIS A 40 -10.20 5.25 -2.81
N ALA A 41 -10.23 5.29 -1.47
CA ALA A 41 -9.07 5.15 -0.59
C ALA A 41 -8.80 3.70 -0.12
N LEU A 42 -9.70 2.74 -0.41
CA LEU A 42 -9.56 1.33 -0.04
C LEU A 42 -9.89 0.44 -1.24
N ALA A 43 -8.85 0.04 -1.96
CA ALA A 43 -8.82 -1.05 -2.92
C ALA A 43 -9.76 -0.93 -4.15
N GLY A 44 -9.20 -0.55 -5.30
CA GLY A 44 -9.68 -1.06 -6.59
C GLY A 44 -10.26 -0.08 -7.61
N SER A 45 -10.38 1.22 -7.32
CA SER A 45 -10.81 2.18 -8.37
C SER A 45 -9.65 2.78 -9.18
N GLY A 46 -8.40 2.64 -8.71
CA GLY A 46 -7.23 3.21 -9.35
C GLY A 46 -6.54 2.25 -10.33
N ARG A 47 -6.65 2.51 -11.63
CA ARG A 47 -5.61 2.28 -12.66
C ARG A 47 -5.00 0.89 -12.87
N ALA A 48 -5.43 -0.18 -12.20
CA ALA A 48 -5.11 -1.55 -12.60
C ALA A 48 -5.84 -1.98 -13.91
N GLY A 49 -6.43 -1.01 -14.62
CA GLY A 49 -7.36 -1.13 -15.74
C GLY A 49 -6.93 -2.07 -16.86
N ILE A 50 -5.62 -2.18 -17.12
CA ILE A 50 -5.13 -3.07 -18.16
C ILE A 50 -5.41 -4.55 -17.81
N LEU A 51 -5.22 -4.94 -16.56
CA LEU A 51 -5.46 -6.31 -16.10
C LEU A 51 -6.93 -6.53 -15.70
N SER A 52 -7.73 -5.48 -15.54
CA SER A 52 -9.19 -5.61 -15.32
C SER A 52 -9.88 -6.32 -16.47
N ARG A 53 -9.41 -6.09 -17.71
CA ARG A 53 -9.89 -6.78 -18.92
C ARG A 53 -9.36 -8.22 -19.05
N HIS A 54 -8.40 -8.59 -18.22
CA HIS A 54 -7.73 -9.90 -18.22
C HIS A 54 -7.72 -10.49 -16.81
N PRO A 55 -8.89 -10.85 -16.25
CA PRO A 55 -9.00 -11.31 -14.86
C PRO A 55 -8.19 -12.59 -14.59
N VAL A 56 -8.00 -13.45 -15.60
CA VAL A 56 -7.16 -14.65 -15.51
C VAL A 56 -5.70 -14.30 -15.25
N LEU A 57 -5.14 -13.34 -16.00
CA LEU A 57 -3.77 -12.85 -15.78
C LEU A 57 -3.61 -12.21 -14.40
N ALA A 58 -4.60 -11.41 -13.99
CA ALA A 58 -4.61 -10.81 -12.66
C ALA A 58 -4.59 -11.89 -11.56
N LYS A 59 -5.36 -12.97 -11.72
CA LYS A 59 -5.37 -14.11 -10.79
C LYS A 59 -4.02 -14.81 -10.75
N MET A 60 -3.43 -15.14 -11.90
CA MET A 60 -2.10 -15.79 -11.98
C MET A 60 -1.01 -14.98 -11.27
N ILE A 61 -0.98 -13.67 -11.51
CA ILE A 61 -0.03 -12.76 -10.83
C ILE A 61 -0.28 -12.79 -9.32
N THR A 62 -1.54 -12.66 -8.90
CA THR A 62 -1.93 -12.67 -7.48
C THR A 62 -1.53 -13.97 -6.79
N ASP A 63 -1.74 -15.12 -7.44
CA ASP A 63 -1.42 -16.44 -6.91
C ASP A 63 0.10 -16.62 -6.76
N LYS A 64 0.90 -16.21 -7.75
CA LYS A 64 2.37 -16.22 -7.66
C LYS A 64 2.89 -15.34 -6.51
N LEU A 65 2.32 -14.14 -6.34
CA LEU A 65 2.69 -13.23 -5.24
C LEU A 65 2.34 -13.79 -3.86
N LYS A 66 1.16 -14.42 -3.73
CA LYS A 66 0.77 -15.12 -2.50
C LYS A 66 1.71 -16.30 -2.21
N GLY A 67 2.12 -17.05 -3.23
CA GLY A 67 3.10 -18.13 -3.12
C GLY A 67 4.44 -17.66 -2.56
N LEU A 68 4.99 -16.56 -3.11
CA LEU A 68 6.24 -15.97 -2.59
C LEU A 68 6.13 -15.54 -1.13
N ARG A 69 5.01 -14.90 -0.77
CA ARG A 69 4.80 -14.47 0.62
C ARG A 69 4.66 -15.66 1.57
N ALA A 70 3.96 -16.71 1.13
CA ALA A 70 3.80 -17.94 1.90
C ALA A 70 5.14 -18.66 2.12
N SER A 71 6.08 -18.56 1.17
CA SER A 71 7.43 -19.09 1.31
C SER A 71 8.39 -18.19 2.12
N GLY A 72 7.88 -17.14 2.76
CA GLY A 72 8.68 -16.20 3.55
C GLY A 72 9.54 -15.22 2.74
N LEU A 73 9.38 -15.17 1.41
CA LEU A 73 10.15 -14.26 0.58
C LEU A 73 9.59 -12.84 0.62
N PRO A 74 10.45 -11.80 0.69
CA PRO A 74 10.01 -10.41 0.72
C PRO A 74 9.41 -10.00 -0.63
N VAL A 75 8.17 -9.50 -0.59
CA VAL A 75 7.45 -8.98 -1.76
C VAL A 75 7.65 -7.46 -1.84
N ASN A 76 8.70 -7.04 -2.54
CA ASN A 76 8.97 -5.63 -2.84
C ASN A 76 8.50 -5.24 -4.26
N VAL A 77 8.51 -3.94 -4.58
CA VAL A 77 8.03 -3.42 -5.88
C VAL A 77 8.74 -4.09 -7.06
N LEU A 78 10.04 -4.33 -6.96
CA LEU A 78 10.83 -4.94 -8.03
C LEU A 78 10.39 -6.39 -8.28
N VAL A 79 10.23 -7.17 -7.22
CA VAL A 79 9.74 -8.56 -7.30
C VAL A 79 8.36 -8.61 -7.94
N VAL A 80 7.44 -7.74 -7.50
CA VAL A 80 6.10 -7.69 -8.09
C VAL A 80 6.16 -7.32 -9.57
N ARG A 81 6.92 -6.27 -9.92
CA ARG A 81 7.08 -5.82 -11.30
C ARG A 81 7.62 -6.95 -12.19
N SER A 82 8.62 -7.69 -11.71
CA SER A 82 9.20 -8.82 -12.44
C SER A 82 8.19 -9.93 -12.68
N ILE A 83 7.36 -10.26 -11.68
CA ILE A 83 6.29 -11.26 -11.84
C ILE A 83 5.24 -10.79 -12.86
N VAL A 84 4.78 -9.55 -12.75
CA VAL A 84 3.81 -8.98 -13.70
C VAL A 84 4.37 -9.06 -15.13
N LEU A 85 5.61 -8.62 -15.33
CA LEU A 85 6.25 -8.66 -16.65
C LEU A 85 6.46 -10.08 -17.15
N ALA A 86 6.86 -11.03 -16.29
CA ALA A 86 7.05 -12.42 -16.67
C ALA A 86 5.74 -13.03 -17.17
N VAL A 87 4.66 -12.87 -16.40
CA VAL A 87 3.32 -13.36 -16.77
C VAL A 87 2.83 -12.70 -18.07
N LEU A 88 3.01 -11.38 -18.23
CA LEU A 88 2.59 -10.70 -19.45
C LEU A 88 3.39 -11.14 -20.68
N LYS A 89 4.70 -11.39 -20.55
CA LYS A 89 5.53 -11.88 -21.66
C LYS A 89 5.18 -13.29 -22.09
N GLU A 90 4.84 -14.16 -21.14
CA GLU A 90 4.53 -15.56 -21.39
C GLU A 90 3.13 -15.74 -22.01
N GLU A 91 2.15 -14.98 -21.52
CA GLU A 91 0.74 -15.27 -21.77
C GLU A 91 0.10 -14.31 -22.78
N LYS A 92 0.54 -13.05 -22.78
CA LYS A 92 -0.12 -12.00 -23.55
C LYS A 92 0.82 -10.83 -23.89
N PRO A 93 1.89 -11.07 -24.67
CA PRO A 93 2.94 -10.10 -24.92
C PRO A 93 2.44 -8.82 -25.60
N GLU A 94 1.35 -8.89 -26.38
CA GLU A 94 0.74 -7.75 -27.07
C GLU A 94 0.23 -6.65 -26.11
N ILE A 95 0.01 -6.98 -24.83
CA ILE A 95 -0.30 -5.97 -23.82
C ILE A 95 0.88 -5.01 -23.66
N LEU A 96 2.11 -5.51 -23.72
CA LEU A 96 3.32 -4.73 -23.44
C LEU A 96 3.59 -3.66 -24.51
N ASP A 97 2.99 -3.77 -25.69
CA ASP A 97 3.08 -2.74 -26.74
C ASP A 97 2.41 -1.43 -26.33
N ARG A 98 1.36 -1.52 -25.51
CA ARG A 98 0.53 -0.38 -25.09
C ARG A 98 0.61 -0.11 -23.59
N PHE A 99 1.20 -1.01 -22.83
CA PHE A 99 1.27 -0.95 -21.38
C PHE A 99 2.71 -0.98 -20.88
N LYS A 100 3.06 0.06 -20.13
CA LYS A 100 4.29 0.11 -19.33
C LYS A 100 3.99 -0.26 -17.89
N CYS A 101 4.59 -1.35 -17.42
CA CYS A 101 4.52 -1.73 -16.00
C CYS A 101 5.36 -0.76 -15.14
N SER A 102 4.75 0.35 -14.74
CA SER A 102 5.33 1.37 -13.86
C SER A 102 5.32 0.95 -12.39
N GLU A 103 6.14 1.60 -11.57
CA GLU A 103 6.08 1.42 -10.11
C GLU A 103 4.72 1.83 -9.53
N SER A 104 4.14 2.93 -10.02
CA SER A 104 2.81 3.37 -9.59
C SER A 104 1.75 2.30 -9.85
N PHE A 105 1.73 1.73 -11.06
CA PHE A 105 0.83 0.62 -11.39
C PHE A 105 1.03 -0.57 -10.45
N VAL A 106 2.28 -0.94 -10.15
CA VAL A 106 2.59 -2.07 -9.27
C VAL A 106 2.06 -1.84 -7.86
N ARG A 107 2.23 -0.63 -7.31
CA ARG A 107 1.70 -0.26 -6.00
C ARG A 107 0.18 -0.32 -6.00
N ASP A 108 -0.46 0.33 -6.97
CA ASP A 108 -1.92 0.35 -7.12
C ASP A 108 -2.49 -1.07 -7.29
N PHE A 109 -1.82 -1.93 -8.07
CA PHE A 109 -2.22 -3.32 -8.31
C PHE A 109 -2.18 -4.15 -7.02
N VAL A 110 -1.09 -4.05 -6.25
CA VAL A 110 -0.90 -4.82 -5.02
C VAL A 110 -1.85 -4.32 -3.93
N GLU A 111 -2.02 -3.01 -3.80
CA GLU A 111 -2.96 -2.43 -2.86
C GLU A 111 -4.41 -2.80 -3.20
N SER A 112 -4.79 -2.74 -4.48
CA SER A 112 -6.15 -3.08 -4.92
C SER A 112 -6.50 -4.56 -4.85
N ARG A 113 -5.58 -5.46 -5.19
CA ARG A 113 -5.87 -6.91 -5.30
C ARG A 113 -5.53 -7.70 -4.04
N LEU A 114 -4.58 -7.21 -3.26
CA LEU A 114 -4.05 -7.93 -2.10
C LEU A 114 -4.22 -7.15 -0.79
N SER A 115 -4.60 -5.86 -0.85
CA SER A 115 -4.61 -4.98 0.32
C SER A 115 -3.24 -4.91 1.01
N TRP A 116 -2.17 -5.09 0.25
CA TRP A 116 -0.80 -4.99 0.77
C TRP A 116 -0.24 -3.60 0.47
N SER A 117 0.38 -2.98 1.47
CA SER A 117 1.19 -1.78 1.25
C SER A 117 2.64 -2.19 0.99
N VAL A 118 3.17 -1.87 -0.19
CA VAL A 118 4.57 -2.14 -0.51
C VAL A 118 5.44 -1.08 0.16
N ARG A 119 6.09 -1.45 1.27
CA ARG A 119 6.94 -0.51 2.02
C ARG A 119 8.11 -0.03 1.16
N LYS A 120 8.37 1.27 1.19
CA LYS A 120 9.62 1.85 0.70
C LYS A 120 10.71 1.45 1.69
N GLY A 121 11.85 0.96 1.22
CA GLY A 121 13.00 0.71 2.10
C GLY A 121 13.33 2.00 2.85
N THR A 122 13.43 1.92 4.17
CA THR A 122 13.87 3.04 5.02
C THR A 122 15.30 3.39 4.63
N ARG A 123 15.51 4.58 4.06
CA ARG A 123 16.84 5.09 3.68
C ARG A 123 17.58 5.76 4.85
N GLN A 124 16.92 5.89 5.99
CA GLN A 124 17.56 6.44 7.18
C GLN A 124 18.37 5.32 7.80
N ALA A 125 19.70 5.44 7.76
CA ALA A 125 20.57 4.63 8.60
C ALA A 125 20.09 4.78 10.04
N ALA A 126 20.01 3.67 10.79
CA ALA A 126 19.81 3.78 12.23
C ALA A 126 20.95 4.66 12.76
N HIS A 127 20.63 5.79 13.40
CA HIS A 127 21.62 6.50 14.19
C HIS A 127 22.09 5.52 15.26
N ILE A 128 23.30 5.02 15.11
CA ILE A 128 23.96 4.24 16.15
C ILE A 128 24.23 5.24 17.28
N PRO A 129 23.72 5.03 18.50
CA PRO A 129 24.05 5.89 19.64
C PRO A 129 25.57 5.88 19.86
N GLU A 130 26.16 7.00 20.28
CA GLU A 130 27.61 7.10 20.57
C GLU A 130 28.11 6.06 21.59
N ASN A 131 27.19 5.50 22.38
CA ASN A 131 27.39 4.52 23.43
C ASN A 131 27.03 3.08 23.00
N ALA A 132 27.26 2.74 21.74
CA ALA A 132 27.08 1.38 21.20
C ALA A 132 28.35 0.51 21.22
N GLU A 133 29.40 0.94 21.93
CA GLU A 133 30.51 0.08 22.38
C GLU A 133 30.20 -0.52 23.76
#